data_AF-A0A0B2RD55-F1
#
_entry.id   AF-A0A0B2RD55-F1
#
_cell.length_a   1.000
_cell.length_b   1.000
_cell.length_c   1.000
_cell.angle_alpha   90.00
_cell.angle_beta   90.00
_cell.angle_gamma   90.00
#
_symmetry.space_group_name_H-M   'P 1'
#
loop_
_entity.id
_entity.type
_entity.pdbx_description
1 polymer ?
#
loop_
_entity_poly.entity_id
_entity_poly.type
_entity_poly.pdbx_seq_one_letter_code
_entity_poly.pdbx_strand_id
1 'polypeptide(L)'
;MKGLLMQEEEMRQKDKEREKYNLLRRRQIEAETEAWEKMVEEYRELEREMREKMLAPNLPHVKSLVRIHKFVEGNKSSQSKKTEGDAEDSLDSDKEKQRNYLNSLLKKNRLREVQMILRKEECSPWSRDTQAKLGSRLVELLIDTAYVHSPVNQSADTPPDIRPAFRHGFKAVPWHPG
;
A
#
# COMPACT_ATOMS: atom_id res chain seq x y z
N MET A 1 46.98 -39.86 15.54
CA MET A 1 46.38 -38.96 16.55
C MET A 1 46.35 -37.49 16.14
N LYS A 2 47.42 -36.89 15.57
CA LYS A 2 47.42 -35.46 15.17
C LYS A 2 46.40 -35.08 14.08
N GLY A 3 46.12 -35.97 13.13
CA GLY A 3 45.15 -35.70 12.05
C GLY A 3 43.70 -35.56 12.51
N LEU A 4 43.29 -36.30 13.54
CA LEU A 4 41.92 -36.23 14.09
C LEU A 4 41.66 -34.92 14.85
N LEU A 5 42.66 -34.44 15.61
CA LEU A 5 42.57 -33.18 16.34
C LEU A 5 42.46 -31.97 15.41
N MET A 6 43.22 -31.93 14.31
CA MET A 6 43.07 -30.85 13.32
C MET A 6 41.69 -30.88 12.65
N GLN A 7 41.16 -32.07 12.40
CA GLN A 7 39.84 -32.24 11.78
C GLN A 7 38.70 -31.81 12.71
N GLU A 8 38.82 -32.07 14.02
CA GLU A 8 37.86 -31.56 15.03
C GLU A 8 37.92 -30.04 15.18
N GLU A 9 39.10 -29.44 15.12
CA GLU A 9 39.24 -27.98 15.20
C GLU A 9 38.68 -27.26 13.97
N GLU A 10 38.85 -27.83 12.78
CA GLU A 10 38.23 -27.33 11.55
C GLU A 10 36.70 -27.43 11.59
N MET A 11 36.15 -28.55 12.09
CA MET A 11 34.71 -28.71 12.28
C MET A 11 34.16 -27.67 13.25
N ARG A 12 34.85 -27.45 14.37
CA ARG A 12 34.49 -26.43 15.37
C ARG A 12 34.52 -25.02 14.80
N GLN A 13 35.46 -24.73 13.89
CA GLN A 13 35.54 -23.44 13.22
C GLN A 13 34.38 -23.26 12.22
N LYS A 14 34.06 -24.30 11.44
CA LYS A 14 32.91 -24.32 10.54
C LYS A 14 31.59 -24.16 11.28
N ASP A 15 31.44 -24.74 12.46
CA ASP A 15 30.24 -24.59 13.30
C ASP A 15 30.05 -23.15 13.78
N LYS A 16 31.13 -22.50 14.23
CA LYS A 16 31.09 -21.07 14.61
C LYS A 16 30.75 -20.15 13.44
N GLU A 17 31.27 -20.45 12.25
CA GLU A 17 30.95 -19.72 11.02
C GLU A 17 29.47 -19.91 10.63
N ARG A 18 28.95 -21.13 10.78
CA ARG A 18 27.55 -21.47 10.56
C ARG A 18 26.62 -20.75 11.54
N GLU A 19 26.99 -20.70 12.82
CA GLU A 19 26.27 -19.95 13.85
C GLU A 19 26.22 -18.46 13.55
N LYS A 20 27.36 -17.88 13.16
CA LYS A 20 27.45 -16.47 12.76
C LYS A 20 26.57 -16.17 11.54
N TYR A 21 26.60 -17.02 10.52
CA TYR A 21 25.72 -16.93 9.35
C TYR A 21 24.24 -17.02 9.74
N ASN A 22 23.88 -17.98 10.59
CA ASN A 22 22.51 -18.15 11.06
C ASN A 22 22.01 -16.95 11.86
N LEU A 23 22.86 -16.32 12.68
CA LEU A 23 22.52 -15.12 13.45
C LEU A 23 22.24 -13.93 12.53
N LEU A 24 23.10 -13.71 11.52
CA LEU A 24 22.92 -12.65 10.53
C LEU A 24 21.65 -12.87 9.72
N ARG A 25 21.40 -14.12 9.29
CA ARG A 25 20.19 -14.50 8.57
C ARG A 25 18.93 -14.26 9.40
N ARG A 26 18.94 -14.58 10.70
CA ARG A 26 17.81 -14.28 11.59
C ARG A 26 17.55 -12.79 11.70
N ARG A 27 18.59 -11.98 11.92
CA ARG A 27 18.46 -10.51 12.00
C ARG A 27 17.93 -9.91 10.71
N GLN A 28 18.39 -10.41 9.57
CA GLN A 28 17.90 -9.98 8.27
C GLN A 28 16.42 -10.33 8.10
N ILE A 29 16.04 -11.57 8.43
CA ILE A 29 14.65 -12.00 8.38
C ILE A 29 13.79 -11.15 9.32
N GLU A 30 14.24 -10.90 10.55
CA GLU A 30 13.54 -10.07 11.53
C GLU A 30 13.33 -8.64 11.00
N ALA A 31 14.38 -8.00 10.49
CA ALA A 31 14.30 -6.66 9.93
C ALA A 31 13.42 -6.58 8.68
N GLU A 32 13.49 -7.59 7.81
CA GLU A 32 12.61 -7.71 6.66
C GLU A 32 11.16 -7.87 7.13
N THR A 33 10.87 -8.79 8.06
CA THR A 33 9.51 -9.02 8.57
C THR A 33 8.94 -7.81 9.30
N GLU A 34 9.75 -7.08 10.07
CA GLU A 34 9.35 -5.86 10.75
C GLU A 34 9.01 -4.75 9.73
N ALA A 35 9.81 -4.62 8.67
CA ALA A 35 9.51 -3.71 7.58
C ALA A 35 8.21 -4.08 6.85
N TRP A 36 7.95 -5.38 6.62
CA TRP A 36 6.69 -5.86 6.04
C TRP A 36 5.49 -5.57 6.96
N GLU A 37 5.62 -5.79 8.27
CA GLU A 37 4.56 -5.51 9.23
C GLU A 37 4.24 -4.01 9.31
N LYS A 38 5.27 -3.16 9.35
CA LYS A 38 5.10 -1.71 9.35
C LYS A 38 4.42 -1.22 8.07
N MET A 39 4.85 -1.73 6.92
CA MET A 39 4.22 -1.43 5.64
C MET A 39 2.75 -1.86 5.64
N VAL A 40 2.43 -3.07 6.11
CA VAL A 40 1.04 -3.55 6.22
C VAL A 40 0.20 -2.62 7.09
N GLU A 41 0.74 -2.11 8.17
CA GLU A 41 0.03 -1.15 9.02
C GLU A 41 -0.15 0.20 8.32
N GLU A 42 0.85 0.72 7.62
CA GLU A 42 0.75 1.93 6.79
C GLU A 42 -0.31 1.76 5.68
N TYR A 43 -0.40 0.59 5.04
CA TYR A 43 -1.48 0.26 4.09
C TYR A 43 -2.85 0.22 4.76
N ARG A 44 -2.96 -0.34 5.97
CA ARG A 44 -4.22 -0.40 6.72
C ARG A 44 -4.69 0.99 7.15
N GLU A 45 -3.76 1.85 7.55
CA GLU A 45 -4.04 3.25 7.87
C GLU A 45 -4.50 4.01 6.62
N LEU A 46 -3.82 3.81 5.50
CA LEU A 46 -4.25 4.36 4.21
C LEU A 46 -5.65 3.86 3.82
N GLU A 47 -5.93 2.56 3.97
CA GLU A 47 -7.28 2.03 3.73
C GLU A 47 -8.33 2.65 4.65
N ARG A 48 -7.99 2.89 5.92
CA ARG A 48 -8.88 3.55 6.89
C ARG A 48 -9.17 4.98 6.45
N GLU A 49 -8.13 5.73 6.10
CA GLU A 49 -8.27 7.11 5.60
C GLU A 49 -9.08 7.14 4.28
N MET A 50 -8.87 6.19 3.38
CA MET A 50 -9.64 6.06 2.14
C MET A 50 -11.12 5.73 2.40
N ARG A 51 -11.42 4.95 3.44
CA ARG A 51 -12.80 4.63 3.85
C ARG A 51 -13.48 5.82 4.52
N GLU A 52 -12.78 6.50 5.44
CA GLU A 52 -13.25 7.70 6.14
C GLU A 52 -13.55 8.83 5.14
N LYS A 53 -12.65 9.05 4.19
CA LYS A 53 -12.80 10.09 3.16
C LYS A 53 -13.59 9.63 1.92
N MET A 54 -14.06 8.38 1.89
CA MET A 54 -14.75 7.75 0.75
C MET A 54 -14.07 8.01 -0.61
N LEU A 55 -12.73 7.96 -0.64
CA LEU A 55 -11.93 8.35 -1.80
C LEU A 55 -12.08 7.41 -3.00
N ALA A 56 -12.63 6.19 -2.81
CA ALA A 56 -12.85 5.23 -3.89
C ALA A 56 -13.97 4.22 -3.60
N PRO A 57 -15.25 4.60 -3.70
CA PRO A 57 -16.38 3.67 -3.51
C PRO A 57 -16.51 2.64 -4.64
N ASN A 58 -15.72 2.75 -5.70
CA ASN A 58 -15.75 1.91 -6.90
C ASN A 58 -14.75 0.73 -6.89
N LEU A 59 -13.72 0.74 -6.03
CA LEU A 59 -12.70 -0.32 -5.97
C LEU A 59 -13.30 -1.62 -5.39
N PRO A 60 -13.15 -2.79 -6.05
CA PRO A 60 -13.85 -4.03 -5.66
C PRO A 60 -13.62 -4.47 -4.21
N HIS A 61 -12.40 -4.29 -3.70
CA HIS A 61 -12.01 -4.68 -2.34
C HIS A 61 -12.61 -3.74 -1.28
N VAL A 62 -12.59 -2.43 -1.54
CA VAL A 62 -13.20 -1.43 -0.64
C VAL A 62 -14.72 -1.59 -0.60
N LYS A 63 -15.36 -1.95 -1.73
CA LYS A 63 -16.81 -2.25 -1.77
C LYS A 63 -17.23 -3.44 -0.92
N SER A 64 -16.46 -4.52 -0.89
CA SER A 64 -16.78 -5.70 -0.06
C SER A 64 -16.54 -5.38 1.41
N LEU A 65 -15.45 -4.68 1.74
CA LEU A 65 -15.12 -4.27 3.11
C LEU A 65 -16.14 -3.29 3.71
N VAL A 66 -16.65 -2.35 2.92
CA VAL A 66 -17.73 -1.43 3.35
C VAL A 66 -19.04 -2.19 3.63
N ARG A 67 -19.35 -3.25 2.86
CA ARG A 67 -20.52 -4.11 3.14
C ARG A 67 -20.33 -4.94 4.40
N ILE A 68 -19.14 -5.50 4.61
CA ILE A 68 -18.81 -6.29 5.81
C ILE A 68 -18.80 -5.39 7.05
N HIS A 69 -18.22 -4.20 6.96
CA HIS A 69 -18.26 -3.19 8.02
C HIS A 69 -19.70 -2.82 8.39
N LYS A 70 -20.56 -2.49 7.40
CA LYS A 70 -21.98 -2.22 7.64
C LYS A 70 -22.69 -3.40 8.33
N PHE A 71 -22.32 -4.63 7.99
CA PHE A 71 -22.87 -5.83 8.60
C PHE A 71 -22.39 -6.02 10.06
N VAL A 72 -21.13 -5.70 10.34
CA VAL A 72 -20.52 -5.77 11.69
C VAL A 72 -21.02 -4.64 12.61
N GLU A 73 -21.08 -3.40 12.14
CA GLU A 73 -21.67 -2.26 12.89
C GLU A 73 -23.17 -2.48 13.15
N GLY A 74 -23.90 -3.02 12.19
CA GLY A 74 -25.33 -3.33 12.33
C GLY A 74 -25.62 -4.28 13.49
N ASN A 75 -24.71 -5.22 13.76
CA ASN A 75 -24.82 -6.17 14.88
C ASN A 75 -24.29 -5.62 16.22
N LYS A 76 -23.47 -4.56 16.22
CA LYS A 76 -22.93 -3.92 17.44
C LYS A 76 -23.81 -2.78 17.99
N SER A 77 -24.61 -2.15 17.14
CA SER A 77 -25.43 -0.97 17.49
C SER A 77 -26.62 -1.23 18.42
N SER A 78 -26.88 -2.49 18.80
CA SER A 78 -27.92 -2.84 19.79
C SER A 78 -27.53 -2.52 21.24
N GLN A 79 -26.27 -2.16 21.54
CA GLN A 79 -25.79 -2.11 22.93
C GLN A 79 -25.40 -0.74 23.50
N SER A 80 -25.34 0.34 22.73
CA SER A 80 -24.83 1.61 23.29
C SER A 80 -25.34 2.84 22.55
N LYS A 81 -26.33 3.49 23.15
CA LYS A 81 -26.90 4.77 22.67
C LYS A 81 -26.87 5.78 23.81
N LYS A 82 -26.08 6.86 23.65
CA LYS A 82 -26.30 8.26 24.12
C LYS A 82 -24.97 9.06 24.08
N THR A 83 -24.79 9.97 23.09
CA THR A 83 -24.90 11.47 23.16
C THR A 83 -23.65 12.13 23.79
N GLU A 84 -23.08 13.27 23.35
CA GLU A 84 -23.47 14.36 22.43
C GLU A 84 -22.30 15.35 22.22
N GLY A 85 -22.37 16.15 21.13
CA GLY A 85 -21.96 17.57 21.07
C GLY A 85 -20.74 17.92 20.19
N ASP A 86 -20.65 19.09 19.54
CA ASP A 86 -21.61 20.09 19.05
C ASP A 86 -20.81 21.06 18.12
N ALA A 87 -21.46 21.66 17.13
CA ALA A 87 -21.08 22.86 16.37
C ALA A 87 -19.85 22.87 15.39
N GLU A 88 -19.92 22.11 14.28
CA GLU A 88 -19.33 22.51 12.97
C GLU A 88 -20.20 22.02 11.77
N ASP A 89 -21.51 21.90 12.00
CA ASP A 89 -22.36 20.88 11.34
C ASP A 89 -23.04 21.28 10.01
N SER A 90 -23.05 22.57 9.62
CA SER A 90 -23.91 22.97 8.47
C SER A 90 -23.35 22.56 7.11
N LEU A 91 -22.03 22.66 6.90
CA LEU A 91 -21.38 22.30 5.63
C LEU A 91 -21.13 20.79 5.52
N ASP A 92 -20.95 20.10 6.66
CA ASP A 92 -20.74 18.65 6.68
C ASP A 92 -22.06 17.90 6.43
N SER A 93 -23.17 18.37 7.01
CA SER A 93 -24.53 17.86 6.77
C SER A 93 -24.93 17.89 5.29
N ASP A 94 -24.64 18.98 4.57
CA ASP A 94 -25.01 19.10 3.16
C ASP A 94 -24.14 18.24 2.24
N LYS A 95 -22.83 18.16 2.52
CA LYS A 95 -21.93 17.19 1.86
C LYS A 95 -22.38 15.75 2.14
N GLU A 96 -22.82 15.46 3.35
CA GLU A 96 -23.34 14.14 3.73
C GLU A 96 -24.67 13.81 3.03
N LYS A 97 -25.59 14.76 2.90
CA LYS A 97 -26.82 14.61 2.09
C LYS A 97 -26.49 14.31 0.63
N GLN A 98 -25.51 15.00 0.05
CA GLN A 98 -25.04 14.73 -1.32
C GLN A 98 -24.43 13.33 -1.43
N ARG A 99 -23.62 12.89 -0.47
CA ARG A 99 -23.06 11.53 -0.41
C ARG A 99 -24.16 10.47 -0.29
N ASN A 100 -25.17 10.71 0.55
CA ASN A 100 -26.31 9.82 0.72
C ASN A 100 -27.16 9.74 -0.55
N TYR A 101 -27.34 10.87 -1.24
CA TYR A 101 -28.02 10.93 -2.53
C TYR A 101 -27.24 10.17 -3.62
N LEU A 102 -25.93 10.40 -3.75
CA LEU A 102 -25.04 9.66 -4.67
C LEU A 102 -25.05 8.15 -4.39
N ASN A 103 -25.00 7.75 -3.12
CA ASN A 103 -25.11 6.34 -2.72
C ASN A 103 -26.47 5.73 -3.06
N SER A 104 -27.56 6.51 -2.95
CA SER A 104 -28.89 6.06 -3.36
C SER A 104 -28.99 5.83 -4.87
N LEU A 105 -28.31 6.66 -5.68
CA LEU A 105 -28.24 6.53 -7.14
C LEU A 105 -27.37 5.35 -7.55
N LEU A 106 -26.25 5.12 -6.85
CA LEU A 106 -25.36 3.99 -7.08
C LEU A 106 -26.04 2.66 -6.75
N LYS A 107 -26.79 2.58 -5.63
CA LYS A 107 -27.61 1.41 -5.27
C LYS A 107 -28.69 1.09 -6.30
N LYS A 108 -29.23 2.13 -6.94
CA LYS A 108 -30.20 2.02 -8.04
C LYS A 108 -29.54 1.84 -9.42
N ASN A 109 -28.22 1.70 -9.47
CA ASN A 109 -27.40 1.57 -10.69
C ASN A 109 -27.61 2.70 -11.73
N ARG A 110 -27.98 3.91 -11.28
CA ARG A 110 -28.25 5.08 -12.14
C ARG A 110 -26.95 5.80 -12.51
N LEU A 111 -26.04 5.09 -13.16
CA LEU A 111 -24.66 5.54 -13.41
C LEU A 111 -24.55 6.84 -14.22
N ARG A 112 -25.46 7.08 -15.17
CA ARG A 112 -25.47 8.33 -15.96
C ARG A 112 -25.73 9.56 -15.09
N GLU A 113 -26.60 9.44 -14.09
CA GLU A 113 -26.92 10.55 -13.18
C GLU A 113 -25.80 10.80 -12.19
N VAL A 114 -25.20 9.73 -11.67
CA VAL A 114 -23.98 9.82 -10.84
C VAL A 114 -22.86 10.52 -11.62
N GLN A 115 -22.63 10.14 -12.88
CA GLN A 115 -21.64 10.79 -13.76
C GLN A 115 -21.98 12.25 -14.05
N MET A 116 -23.26 12.61 -14.17
CA MET A 116 -23.68 14.00 -14.37
C MET A 116 -23.47 14.86 -13.11
N ILE A 117 -23.66 14.31 -11.92
CA ILE A 117 -23.41 15.02 -10.65
C ILE A 117 -21.90 15.17 -10.40
N LEU A 118 -21.13 14.11 -10.61
CA LEU A 118 -19.65 14.14 -10.57
C LEU A 118 -19.05 15.10 -11.60
N ARG A 119 -19.73 15.35 -12.73
CA ARG A 119 -19.31 16.35 -13.72
C ARG A 119 -19.60 17.78 -13.28
N LYS A 120 -20.60 17.99 -12.42
CA LYS A 120 -21.02 19.32 -11.93
C LYS A 120 -20.23 19.77 -10.71
N GLU A 121 -19.80 18.83 -9.87
CA GLU A 121 -18.77 19.10 -8.88
C GLU A 121 -17.46 19.30 -9.64
N GLU A 122 -16.99 20.55 -9.69
CA GLU A 122 -15.60 20.84 -9.99
C GLU A 122 -14.77 20.07 -8.97
N CYS A 123 -14.26 18.91 -9.37
CA CYS A 123 -13.33 18.13 -8.58
C CYS A 123 -12.21 19.10 -8.22
N SER A 124 -12.22 19.58 -6.98
CA SER A 124 -11.34 20.67 -6.60
C SER A 124 -9.93 20.22 -6.93
N PRO A 125 -9.15 21.02 -7.69
CA PRO A 125 -7.83 20.61 -8.10
C PRO A 125 -7.07 20.20 -6.85
N TRP A 126 -6.53 18.98 -6.86
CA TRP A 126 -5.87 18.41 -5.69
C TRP A 126 -4.82 19.39 -5.17
N SER A 127 -4.68 19.48 -3.86
CA SER A 127 -3.60 20.27 -3.28
C SER A 127 -2.26 19.70 -3.77
N ARG A 128 -1.25 20.56 -3.94
CA ARG A 128 0.07 20.15 -4.46
C ARG A 128 0.69 19.01 -3.64
N ASP A 129 0.46 19.01 -2.34
CA ASP A 129 0.92 17.96 -1.43
C ASP A 129 0.17 16.65 -1.63
N THR A 130 -1.17 16.68 -1.80
CA THR A 130 -1.97 15.48 -2.07
C THR A 130 -1.60 14.89 -3.42
N GLN A 131 -1.44 15.74 -4.43
CA GLN A 131 -1.01 15.32 -5.76
C GLN A 131 0.40 14.72 -5.73
N ALA A 132 1.34 15.33 -4.99
CA ALA A 132 2.71 14.81 -4.85
C ALA A 132 2.72 13.46 -4.12
N LYS A 133 1.96 13.31 -3.04
CA LYS A 133 1.84 12.03 -2.31
C LYS A 133 1.27 10.93 -3.20
N LEU A 134 0.17 11.22 -3.92
CA LEU A 134 -0.43 10.28 -4.86
C LEU A 134 0.52 9.93 -6.01
N GLY A 135 1.21 10.93 -6.56
CA GLY A 135 2.19 10.77 -7.63
C GLY A 135 3.37 9.90 -7.20
N SER A 136 3.97 10.19 -6.05
CA SER A 136 5.07 9.40 -5.48
C SER A 136 4.64 7.95 -5.28
N ARG A 137 3.46 7.73 -4.68
CA ARG A 137 2.94 6.38 -4.46
C ARG A 137 2.71 5.61 -5.75
N LEU A 138 2.18 6.26 -6.79
CA LEU A 138 1.97 5.63 -8.09
C LEU A 138 3.30 5.28 -8.76
N VAL A 139 4.29 6.16 -8.66
CA VAL A 139 5.63 5.94 -9.21
C VAL A 139 6.35 4.81 -8.48
N GLU A 140 6.26 4.74 -7.15
CA GLU A 140 6.77 3.61 -6.35
C GLU A 140 6.15 2.29 -6.81
N LEU A 141 4.82 2.24 -6.95
CA LEU A 141 4.14 1.04 -7.44
C LEU A 141 4.62 0.63 -8.84
N LEU A 142 4.83 1.59 -9.74
CA LEU A 142 5.36 1.30 -11.08
C LEU A 142 6.80 0.78 -11.03
N ILE A 143 7.64 1.30 -10.14
CA ILE A 143 9.01 0.81 -9.94
C ILE A 143 9.01 -0.61 -9.38
N ASP A 144 8.12 -0.90 -8.43
CA ASP A 144 8.10 -2.19 -7.72
C ASP A 144 7.48 -3.32 -8.55
N THR A 145 6.50 -2.99 -9.41
CA THR A 145 5.66 -4.00 -10.08
C THR A 145 5.90 -4.15 -11.57
N ALA A 146 6.49 -3.15 -12.23
CA ALA A 146 6.76 -3.23 -13.66
C ALA A 146 8.09 -3.96 -13.91
N TYR A 147 8.01 -5.18 -14.43
CA TYR A 147 9.17 -5.95 -14.88
C TYR A 147 9.14 -6.13 -16.39
N VAL A 148 10.32 -6.05 -17.02
CA VAL A 148 10.49 -6.34 -18.44
C VAL A 148 11.22 -7.67 -18.57
N HIS A 149 10.70 -8.50 -19.47
CA HIS A 149 11.40 -9.67 -19.95
C HIS A 149 12.26 -9.25 -21.13
N SER A 150 13.58 -9.41 -21.06
CA SER A 150 14.44 -9.19 -22.22
C SER A 150 14.35 -10.41 -23.15
N PRO A 151 13.84 -10.31 -24.39
CA PRO A 151 13.71 -11.49 -25.24
C PRO A 151 15.03 -11.84 -25.96
N VAL A 152 15.25 -13.16 -26.03
CA VAL A 152 15.89 -13.90 -27.12
C VAL A 152 17.40 -14.03 -27.05
N ASN A 153 17.82 -15.18 -26.47
CA ASN A 153 18.92 -16.08 -26.86
C ASN A 153 19.18 -17.16 -25.77
N GLN A 154 18.38 -17.21 -24.70
CA GLN A 154 18.62 -18.13 -23.58
C GLN A 154 18.32 -19.58 -23.99
N SER A 155 19.37 -20.40 -24.04
CA SER A 155 19.26 -21.85 -24.08
C SER A 155 18.41 -22.33 -22.89
N ALA A 156 17.82 -23.51 -23.00
CA ALA A 156 16.93 -24.10 -21.99
C ALA A 156 17.56 -24.27 -20.57
N ASP A 157 18.82 -23.90 -20.39
CA ASP A 157 19.61 -24.03 -19.16
C ASP A 157 19.86 -22.68 -18.43
N THR A 158 19.36 -21.55 -18.97
CA THR A 158 19.56 -20.23 -18.35
C THR A 158 18.27 -19.73 -17.68
N PRO A 159 18.29 -19.34 -16.39
CA PRO A 159 17.13 -18.78 -15.71
C PRO A 159 16.60 -17.50 -16.41
N PRO A 160 15.28 -17.27 -16.44
CA PRO A 160 14.68 -16.12 -17.12
C PRO A 160 15.21 -14.80 -16.54
N ASP A 161 15.73 -13.93 -17.41
CA ASP A 161 16.25 -12.61 -17.03
C ASP A 161 15.10 -11.60 -16.89
N ILE A 162 14.50 -11.59 -15.69
CA ILE A 162 13.42 -10.69 -15.30
C ILE A 162 14.03 -9.52 -14.53
N ARG A 163 13.93 -8.31 -15.09
CA ARG A 163 14.49 -7.09 -14.48
C ARG A 163 13.44 -5.99 -14.32
N PRO A 164 13.56 -5.13 -13.30
CA PRO A 164 12.64 -4.02 -13.14
C PRO A 164 12.73 -3.08 -14.36
N ALA A 165 11.57 -2.65 -14.84
CA ALA A 165 11.42 -1.74 -15.97
C ALA A 165 11.93 -0.33 -15.64
N PHE A 166 11.80 0.07 -14.37
CA PHE A 166 12.15 1.39 -13.87
C PHE A 166 13.06 1.26 -12.65
N ARG A 167 13.98 2.22 -12.48
CA ARG A 167 14.85 2.33 -11.30
C ARG A 167 14.93 3.78 -10.86
N HIS A 168 14.85 4.01 -9.55
CA HIS A 168 15.10 5.33 -8.98
C HIS A 168 16.60 5.64 -8.99
N GLY A 169 16.97 6.86 -9.38
CA GLY A 169 18.36 7.29 -9.44
C GLY A 169 18.47 8.80 -9.32
N PHE A 170 19.58 9.27 -8.73
CA PHE A 170 19.89 10.69 -8.60
C PHE A 170 20.97 11.06 -9.60
N LYS A 171 20.76 12.15 -10.35
CA LYS A 171 21.76 12.73 -11.23
C LYS A 171 22.17 14.09 -10.69
N ALA A 172 23.40 14.21 -10.20
CA ALA A 172 23.95 15.50 -9.81
C ALA A 172 24.13 16.36 -11.06
N VAL A 173 23.57 17.57 -11.05
CA VAL A 173 23.77 18.54 -12.12
C VAL A 173 25.08 19.28 -11.84
N PRO A 174 26.08 19.23 -12.73
CA PRO A 174 27.27 20.05 -12.61
C PRO A 174 26.86 21.51 -12.72
N TRP A 175 27.19 22.30 -11.70
CA TRP A 175 26.90 23.72 -11.68
C TRP A 175 27.87 24.45 -12.63
N HIS A 176 27.33 25.21 -13.59
CA HIS A 176 28.08 26.12 -14.43
C HIS A 176 27.71 27.57 -14.06
N PRO A 177 28.64 28.38 -13.54
CA PRO A 177 28.45 29.82 -13.48
C PRO A 177 28.58 30.40 -14.89
N GLY A 178 27.54 31.11 -15.33
CA GLY A 178 27.57 31.94 -16.53
C GLY A 178 28.23 33.28 -16.28
#